data_AF-A0A2E9SIQ3-F1
#
_entry.id   AF-A0A2E9SIQ3-F1
#
_cell.length_a   1.000
_cell.length_b   1.000
_cell.length_c   1.000
_cell.angle_alpha   90.00
_cell.angle_beta   90.00
_cell.angle_gamma   90.00
#
_symmetry.space_group_name_H-M   'P 1'
#
loop_
_entity.id
_entity.type
_entity.pdbx_description
1 polymer ?
#
loop_
_entity_poly.entity_id
_entity_poly.type
_entity_poly.pdbx_seq_one_letter_code
_entity_poly.pdbx_strand_id
1 'polypeptide(L)'
;MLIASYLIGYNDDGTVSHLAVDHAFPRDIDDVHYELCESRDERKQARYDLLVSFPQAESPREMLCLPNLPEAVAAILLTERSLPLVDFACGRSLRVGLDPLRIRRCA
;
A
#
# COMPACT_ATOMS: atom_id res chain seq x y z
N MET A 1 -4.32 10.91 8.95
CA MET A 1 -4.12 10.20 7.66
C MET A 1 -3.17 11.00 6.77
N LEU A 2 -2.09 10.36 6.33
CA LEU A 2 -1.11 10.85 5.37
C LEU A 2 -1.40 10.26 3.98
N ILE A 3 -1.49 11.09 2.94
CA ILE A 3 -1.51 10.63 1.55
C ILE A 3 -0.08 10.75 1.02
N ALA A 4 0.51 9.64 0.59
CA ALA A 4 1.89 9.64 0.10
C ALA A 4 1.98 9.36 -1.40
N SER A 5 2.93 10.04 -2.04
CA SER A 5 3.46 9.59 -3.31
C SER A 5 4.31 8.35 -3.09
N TYR A 6 4.35 7.49 -4.11
CA TYR A 6 5.15 6.28 -4.09
C TYR A 6 5.85 6.06 -5.42
N LEU A 7 6.93 5.29 -5.38
CA LEU A 7 7.62 4.75 -6.54
C LEU A 7 7.39 3.24 -6.61
N ILE A 8 7.53 2.70 -7.81
CA ILE A 8 7.42 1.26 -8.06
C ILE A 8 8.80 0.78 -8.47
N GLY A 9 9.36 -0.12 -7.65
CA GLY A 9 10.58 -0.81 -7.99
C GLY A 9 10.28 -2.01 -8.88
N TYR A 10 11.11 -2.24 -9.88
CA TYR A 10 11.05 -3.39 -10.77
C TYR A 10 12.31 -4.24 -10.61
N ASN A 11 12.17 -5.54 -10.76
CA ASN A 11 13.30 -6.46 -10.94
C ASN A 11 13.84 -6.34 -12.39
N ASP A 12 15.02 -6.91 -12.66
CA ASP A 12 15.64 -6.93 -13.99
C ASP A 12 14.78 -7.63 -15.06
N ASP A 13 13.89 -8.54 -14.64
CA ASP A 13 12.94 -9.24 -15.51
C ASP A 13 11.65 -8.43 -15.79
N GLY A 14 11.56 -7.20 -15.27
CA GLY A 14 10.42 -6.30 -15.44
C GLY A 14 9.23 -6.58 -14.51
N THR A 15 9.34 -7.54 -13.59
CA THR A 15 8.31 -7.79 -12.58
C THR A 15 8.37 -6.74 -11.47
N VAL A 16 7.22 -6.39 -10.88
CA VAL A 16 7.18 -5.47 -9.72
C VAL A 16 7.86 -6.14 -8.53
N SER A 17 8.81 -5.44 -7.91
CA SER A 17 9.57 -5.90 -6.76
C SER A 17 9.09 -5.31 -5.44
N HIS A 18 8.77 -4.01 -5.40
CA HIS A 18 8.34 -3.30 -4.19
C HIS A 18 7.64 -1.97 -4.51
N LEU A 19 6.93 -1.45 -3.53
CA LEU A 19 6.52 -0.05 -3.46
C LEU A 19 7.49 0.72 -2.56
N ALA A 20 7.85 1.95 -2.92
CA ALA A 20 8.71 2.81 -2.12
C ALA A 20 8.04 4.14 -1.78
N VAL A 21 8.21 4.61 -0.55
CA VAL A 21 7.66 5.87 0.00
C VAL A 21 8.74 6.65 0.73
N ASP A 22 8.52 7.96 0.91
CA ASP A 22 9.48 8.86 1.57
C ASP A 22 8.98 9.30 2.94
N HIS A 23 9.75 9.02 4.01
CA HIS A 23 9.48 9.49 5.38
C HIS A 23 8.03 9.24 5.87
N ALA A 24 7.39 8.21 5.35
CA ALA A 24 5.97 7.93 5.56
C ALA A 24 5.74 7.08 6.81
N PHE A 25 6.68 6.21 7.17
CA PHE A 25 6.47 5.30 8.29
C PHE A 25 6.60 6.02 9.65
N PRO A 26 5.68 5.80 10.59
CA PRO A 26 5.85 6.21 11.99
C PRO A 26 7.03 5.48 12.64
N ARG A 27 7.44 5.86 13.86
CA ARG A 27 8.56 5.19 14.56
C ARG A 27 8.20 3.76 14.93
N ASP A 28 7.04 3.59 15.53
CA ASP A 28 6.44 2.29 15.85
C ASP A 28 5.67 1.76 14.64
N ILE A 29 5.95 0.53 14.24
CA ILE A 29 5.36 -0.14 13.08
C ILE A 29 4.87 -1.54 13.43
N ASP A 30 4.55 -1.80 14.70
CA ASP A 30 3.97 -3.06 15.12
C ASP A 30 2.46 -3.11 14.80
N ASP A 31 1.91 -4.33 14.67
CA ASP A 31 0.49 -4.60 14.40
C ASP A 31 -0.12 -3.87 13.18
N VAL A 32 0.67 -3.66 12.13
CA VAL A 32 0.22 -2.97 10.91
C VAL A 32 -0.95 -3.70 10.27
N HIS A 33 -1.96 -2.94 9.83
CA HIS A 33 -3.09 -3.45 9.09
C HIS A 33 -3.12 -2.89 7.67
N TYR A 34 -3.44 -3.74 6.70
CA TYR A 34 -3.53 -3.38 5.30
C TYR A 34 -4.97 -3.55 4.81
N GLU A 35 -5.46 -2.58 4.07
CA GLU A 35 -6.74 -2.63 3.38
C GLU A 35 -6.55 -2.20 1.93
N LEU A 36 -7.10 -2.97 0.99
CA LEU A 36 -7.14 -2.58 -0.41
C LEU A 36 -8.56 -2.15 -0.74
N CYS A 37 -8.72 -0.87 -1.04
CA CYS A 37 -9.99 -0.26 -1.39
C CYS A 37 -10.15 -0.24 -2.90
N GLU A 38 -11.14 -0.99 -3.40
CA GLU A 38 -11.55 -0.93 -4.80
C GLU A 38 -12.65 0.13 -4.95
N SER A 39 -12.46 1.08 -5.86
CA SER A 39 -13.46 2.05 -6.29
C SER A 39 -13.58 2.04 -7.82
N ARG A 40 -14.57 2.76 -8.37
CA ARG A 40 -14.69 2.96 -9.82
C ARG A 40 -14.49 4.42 -10.17
N ASP A 41 -13.70 4.69 -11.20
CA ASP A 41 -13.56 6.04 -11.74
C ASP A 41 -14.76 6.45 -12.61
N GLU A 42 -14.74 7.68 -13.14
CA GLU A 42 -15.79 8.21 -14.02
C GLU A 42 -15.98 7.37 -15.30
N ARG A 43 -14.96 6.61 -15.69
CA ARG A 43 -14.94 5.71 -16.86
C ARG A 43 -15.30 4.27 -16.48
N LYS A 44 -15.73 4.02 -15.25
CA LYS A 44 -16.06 2.70 -14.66
C LYS A 44 -14.87 1.74 -14.58
N GLN A 45 -13.64 2.23 -14.71
CA GLN A 45 -12.42 1.44 -14.51
C GLN A 45 -12.19 1.22 -13.02
N ALA A 46 -11.72 0.03 -12.67
CA ALA A 46 -11.38 -0.30 -11.29
C ALA A 46 -10.15 0.51 -10.87
N ARG A 47 -10.27 1.20 -9.74
CA ARG A 47 -9.19 1.95 -9.11
C ARG A 47 -8.94 1.35 -7.73
N TYR A 48 -7.67 1.12 -7.41
CA TYR A 48 -7.26 0.55 -6.14
C TYR A 48 -6.45 1.54 -5.34
N ASP A 49 -6.87 1.81 -4.11
CA ASP A 49 -6.09 2.57 -3.14
C ASP A 49 -5.65 1.62 -2.02
N LEU A 50 -4.38 1.66 -1.62
CA LEU A 50 -3.87 0.88 -0.49
C LEU A 50 -3.85 1.75 0.76
N LEU A 51 -4.55 1.30 1.79
CA LEU A 51 -4.51 1.89 3.13
C LEU A 51 -3.63 1.03 4.03
N VAL A 52 -2.75 1.70 4.76
CA VAL A 52 -1.86 1.09 5.76
C VAL A 52 -2.12 1.79 7.09
N SER A 53 -2.67 1.06 8.05
CA SER A 53 -3.00 1.57 9.37
C SER A 53 -1.93 1.16 10.36
N PHE A 54 -1.50 2.11 11.19
CA PHE A 54 -0.50 1.95 12.24
C PHE A 54 -1.17 2.21 13.60
N PRO A 55 -1.72 1.18 14.27
CA PRO A 55 -2.58 1.37 15.44
C PRO A 55 -1.90 2.12 16.61
N GLN A 56 -0.59 1.98 16.75
CA GLN A 56 0.21 2.60 17.82
C GLN A 56 0.79 3.97 17.43
N ALA A 57 0.59 4.43 16.20
CA ALA A 57 1.20 5.67 15.72
C ALA A 57 0.37 6.91 16.05
N GLU A 58 1.06 8.01 16.34
CA GLU A 58 0.45 9.32 16.55
C GLU A 58 0.09 10.01 15.23
N SER A 59 -0.88 10.91 15.32
CA SER A 59 -1.32 11.72 14.17
C SER A 59 -0.21 12.63 13.65
N PRO A 60 -0.01 12.77 12.32
CA PRO A 60 -0.86 12.28 11.20
C PRO A 60 -0.46 10.91 10.61
N ARG A 61 0.42 10.15 11.29
CA ARG A 61 1.02 8.91 10.78
C ARG A 61 0.29 7.64 11.24
N GLU A 62 -0.90 7.78 11.82
CA GLU A 62 -1.78 6.67 12.20
C GLU A 62 -2.31 5.88 10.99
N MET A 63 -2.33 6.51 9.82
CA MET A 63 -2.77 5.90 8.57
C MET A 63 -2.05 6.51 7.37
N LEU A 64 -1.57 5.66 6.47
CA LEU A 64 -0.96 5.98 5.19
C LEU A 64 -1.87 5.52 4.06
N CYS A 65 -2.14 6.39 3.09
CA CYS A 65 -2.87 6.07 1.88
C CYS A 65 -1.94 6.19 0.65
N LEU A 66 -1.88 5.11 -0.14
CA LEU A 66 -1.24 5.08 -1.46
C LEU A 66 -2.34 5.01 -2.53
N PRO A 67 -2.70 6.16 -3.13
CA PRO A 67 -3.82 6.21 -4.04
C PRO A 67 -3.46 5.69 -5.44
N ASN A 68 -4.47 5.19 -6.15
CA ASN A 68 -4.44 4.89 -7.57
C ASN A 68 -3.29 3.95 -7.96
N LEU A 69 -3.16 2.84 -7.25
CA LEU A 69 -2.18 1.80 -7.56
C LEU A 69 -2.32 1.33 -9.02
N PRO A 70 -1.21 1.14 -9.75
CA PRO A 70 -1.28 0.54 -11.07
C PRO A 70 -1.82 -0.88 -11.02
N GLU A 71 -2.49 -1.28 -12.11
CA GLU A 71 -3.14 -2.58 -12.23
C GLU A 71 -2.19 -3.75 -11.90
N ALA A 72 -0.94 -3.68 -12.34
CA ALA A 72 0.07 -4.70 -12.04
C ALA A 72 0.34 -4.86 -10.54
N VAL A 73 0.37 -3.75 -9.79
CA VAL A 73 0.55 -3.76 -8.32
C VAL A 73 -0.70 -4.30 -7.65
N ALA A 74 -1.87 -3.80 -8.06
CA ALA A 74 -3.14 -4.26 -7.52
C ALA A 74 -3.35 -5.77 -7.74
N ALA A 75 -3.01 -6.29 -8.93
CA ALA A 75 -3.09 -7.71 -9.24
C ALA A 75 -2.19 -8.58 -8.34
N ILE A 76 -0.97 -8.12 -8.01
CA ILE A 76 -0.09 -8.81 -7.06
C ILE A 76 -0.74 -8.88 -5.69
N LEU A 77 -1.23 -7.74 -5.20
CA LEU A 77 -1.87 -7.64 -3.89
C LEU A 77 -3.14 -8.50 -3.79
N LEU A 78 -3.95 -8.55 -4.86
CA LEU A 78 -5.17 -9.35 -4.94
C LEU A 78 -4.93 -10.87 -5.03
N THR A 79 -3.75 -11.31 -5.47
CA THR A 79 -3.41 -12.73 -5.67
C THR A 79 -2.67 -13.34 -4.48
N GLU A 80 -2.83 -12.75 -3.30
CA GLU A 80 -2.21 -13.16 -2.02
C GLU A 80 -0.68 -13.08 -1.99
N ARG A 81 -0.06 -12.47 -3.01
CA ARG A 81 1.39 -12.27 -3.02
C ARG A 81 1.74 -11.08 -2.15
N SER A 82 2.57 -11.34 -1.15
CA SER A 82 3.12 -10.28 -0.31
C SER A 82 4.01 -9.35 -1.13
N LEU A 83 3.77 -8.04 -1.03
CA LEU A 83 4.57 -7.02 -1.71
C LEU A 83 5.29 -6.15 -0.66
N PRO A 84 6.63 -5.99 -0.73
CA PRO A 84 7.33 -5.06 0.15
C PRO A 84 6.88 -3.61 -0.07
N LEU A 85 6.66 -2.89 1.02
CA LEU A 85 6.50 -1.44 1.07
C LEU A 85 7.68 -0.87 1.86
N VAL A 86 8.50 -0.04 1.21
CA VAL A 86 9.79 0.41 1.72
C VAL A 86 9.76 1.91 1.95
N ASP A 87 10.15 2.36 3.13
CA ASP A 87 10.46 3.78 3.39
C ASP A 87 11.96 4.00 3.14
N PHE A 88 12.29 4.63 2.01
CA PHE A 88 13.67 4.73 1.55
C PHE A 88 14.53 5.67 2.41
N ALA A 89 13.91 6.66 3.05
CA ALA A 89 14.65 7.64 3.83
C ALA A 89 15.16 7.09 5.16
N CYS A 90 14.53 6.02 5.66
CA CYS A 90 14.94 5.35 6.88
C CYS A 90 15.31 3.87 6.70
N GLY A 91 15.25 3.34 5.48
CA GLY A 91 15.63 1.95 5.16
C GLY A 91 14.72 0.90 5.81
N ARG A 92 13.50 1.26 6.19
CA ARG A 92 12.55 0.35 6.84
C ARG A 92 11.61 -0.26 5.82
N SER A 93 11.24 -1.52 6.03
CA SER A 93 10.38 -2.26 5.10
C SER A 93 9.26 -2.96 5.85
N LEU A 94 8.08 -2.90 5.27
CA LEU A 94 6.92 -3.69 5.65
C LEU A 94 6.59 -4.67 4.53
N ARG A 95 5.98 -5.79 4.87
CA ARG A 95 5.41 -6.70 3.89
C ARG A 95 3.90 -6.52 3.88
N VAL A 96 3.37 -5.97 2.79
CA VAL A 96 1.93 -5.86 2.59
C VAL A 96 1.40 -7.27 2.44
N GLY A 97 0.60 -7.70 3.41
CA GLY A 97 -0.12 -8.97 3.40
C GLY A 97 -1.60 -8.67 3.55
N LEU A 98 -2.36 -8.83 2.47
CA LEU A 98 -3.81 -8.67 2.52
C LEU A 98 -4.43 -9.96 3.01
N ASP A 99 -5.22 -9.87 4.06
CA ASP A 99 -6.21 -10.90 4.38
C ASP A 99 -7.29 -10.85 3.29
N PRO A 100 -7.57 -11.95 2.55
CA PRO A 100 -8.59 -11.97 1.49
C PRO A 100 -9.96 -11.48 1.96
N LEU A 101 -10.28 -11.59 3.26
CA LEU A 101 -11.52 -11.10 3.87
C LEU A 101 -11.56 -9.56 4.02
N ARG A 102 -10.46 -8.85 3.80
CA ARG A 102 -10.31 -7.41 3.99
C ARG A 102 -10.25 -6.60 2.69
N ILE A 103 -10.50 -7.22 1.54
CA ILE A 103 -10.72 -6.47 0.29
C ILE A 103 -12.07 -5.77 0.39
N ARG A 104 -12.05 -4.45 0.52
CA ARG A 104 -13.28 -3.65 0.60
C ARG A 104 -13.57 -3.04 -0.75
N ARG A 105 -14.75 -3.36 -1.29
CA ARG A 105 -15.34 -2.63 -2.41
C ARG A 105 -16.01 -1.38 -1.85
N CYS A 106 -15.41 -0.23 -2.09
CA CYS A 106 -15.99 1.06 -1.80
C CYS A 106 -16.98 1.38 -2.93
N ALA A 107 -18.24 1.64 -2.56
CA ALA A 107 -19.32 1.97 -3.49
C ALA A 107 -19.22 3.41 -4.00
#